data_AF-A0A0B2ACZ6-F1
#
_entry.id   AF-A0A0B2ACZ6-F1
#
_cell.length_a   1.000
_cell.length_b   1.000
_cell.length_c   1.000
_cell.angle_alpha   90.00
_cell.angle_beta   90.00
_cell.angle_gamma   90.00
#
_symmetry.space_group_name_H-M   'P 1'
#
loop_
_entity.id
_entity.type
_entity.pdbx_description
1 polymer ?
#
loop_
_entity_poly.entity_id
_entity_poly.type
_entity_poly.pdbx_seq_one_letter_code
_entity_poly.pdbx_strand_id
1 'polypeptide(L)'
;MRLKEPQWRREGEMPDYRFSLANERTFLAWIRTSMAILAGSIAIDQLTPDIAPAPVRIALCLALAAIGAALAFEAYRRWSLQEQAMRKKRELPHAWLLVAMTVVVALAALVFAALILFSR
;
A
#
# COMPACT_ATOMS: atom_id res chain seq x y z
N MET A 1 19.22 -20.08 -3.64
CA MET A 1 19.41 -18.67 -4.03
C MET A 1 19.34 -17.81 -2.77
N ARG A 2 20.48 -17.41 -2.16
CA ARG A 2 20.46 -16.51 -0.99
C ARG A 2 20.12 -15.11 -1.48
N LEU A 3 18.95 -14.59 -1.13
CA LEU A 3 18.62 -13.19 -1.36
C LEU A 3 19.68 -12.34 -0.65
N LYS A 4 20.40 -11.51 -1.40
CA LYS A 4 21.37 -10.58 -0.80
C LYS A 4 20.60 -9.68 0.15
N GLU A 5 20.94 -9.75 1.43
CA GLU A 5 20.40 -8.82 2.42
C GLU A 5 20.78 -7.40 2.01
N PRO A 6 19.82 -6.47 2.06
CA PRO A 6 20.12 -5.09 1.72
C PRO A 6 21.10 -4.51 2.74
N GLN A 7 22.06 -3.68 2.29
CA GLN A 7 23.19 -3.23 3.10
C GLN A 7 22.76 -2.54 4.42
N TRP A 8 21.64 -1.82 4.41
CA TRP A 8 21.08 -1.16 5.59
C TRP A 8 20.74 -2.11 6.75
N ARG A 9 20.52 -3.41 6.47
CA ARG A 9 20.24 -4.44 7.49
C ARG A 9 21.51 -4.91 8.21
N ARG A 10 22.70 -4.57 7.71
CA ARG A 10 23.99 -4.87 8.35
C ARG A 10 24.56 -3.71 9.15
N GLU A 11 23.94 -2.54 9.05
CA GLU A 11 24.35 -1.32 9.73
C GLU A 11 23.52 -1.11 11.02
N GLY A 12 24.18 -0.58 12.06
CA GLY A 12 23.57 -0.28 13.36
C GLY A 12 23.44 -1.49 14.30
N GLU A 13 22.88 -1.26 15.48
CA GLU A 13 22.59 -2.34 16.44
C GLU A 13 21.33 -3.09 16.03
N MET A 14 21.28 -4.40 16.31
CA MET A 14 20.05 -5.16 16.10
C MET A 14 18.92 -4.57 16.95
N PRO A 15 17.78 -4.19 16.33
CA PRO A 15 16.61 -3.72 17.07
C PRO A 15 16.12 -4.79 18.02
N ASP A 16 15.52 -4.38 19.14
CA ASP A 16 14.76 -5.32 19.97
C ASP A 16 13.67 -5.98 19.11
N TYR A 17 13.68 -7.31 19.13
CA TYR A 17 12.81 -8.19 18.36
C TYR A 17 11.33 -7.84 18.53
N ARG A 18 10.90 -7.36 19.70
CA ARG A 18 9.49 -6.95 19.93
C ARG A 18 9.05 -5.80 19.03
N PHE A 19 9.90 -4.80 18.80
CA PHE A 19 9.57 -3.66 17.94
C PHE A 19 9.60 -4.06 16.47
N SER A 20 10.55 -4.92 16.08
CA SER A 20 10.59 -5.47 14.72
C SER A 20 9.33 -6.30 14.41
N LEU A 21 8.89 -7.16 15.34
CA LEU A 21 7.65 -7.93 15.20
C LEU A 21 6.40 -7.03 15.10
N ALA A 22 6.36 -5.91 15.82
CA ALA A 22 5.26 -4.94 15.69
C ALA A 22 5.24 -4.27 14.29
N ASN A 23 6.41 -3.92 13.76
CA ASN A 23 6.54 -3.36 12.42
C ASN A 23 6.13 -4.37 11.34
N GLU A 24 6.55 -5.63 11.47
CA GLU A 24 6.14 -6.74 10.60
C GLU A 24 4.62 -6.94 10.60
N ARG A 25 3.96 -6.96 11.76
CA ARG A 25 2.49 -7.08 11.82
C ARG A 25 1.79 -5.94 11.07
N THR A 26 2.30 -4.72 11.22
CA THR A 26 1.72 -3.56 10.53
C THR A 26 1.98 -3.64 9.03
N PHE A 27 3.14 -4.14 8.60
CA PHE A 27 3.44 -4.43 7.20
C PHE A 27 2.47 -5.48 6.62
N LEU A 28 2.29 -6.61 7.32
CA LEU A 28 1.39 -7.68 6.88
C LEU A 28 -0.07 -7.22 6.78
N ALA A 29 -0.52 -6.37 7.71
CA ALA A 29 -1.84 -5.76 7.64
C ALA A 29 -2.01 -4.91 6.38
N TRP A 30 -0.98 -4.14 6.00
CA TRP A 30 -1.02 -3.29 4.81
C TRP A 30 -0.97 -4.10 3.50
N ILE A 31 -0.15 -5.15 3.46
CA ILE A 31 -0.12 -6.08 2.32
C ILE A 31 -1.47 -6.74 2.14
N ARG A 32 -2.14 -7.16 3.22
CA ARG A 32 -3.50 -7.72 3.15
C ARG A 32 -4.47 -6.74 2.50
N THR A 33 -4.45 -5.47 2.89
CA THR A 33 -5.32 -4.46 2.28
C THR A 33 -4.99 -4.24 0.80
N SER A 34 -3.70 -4.19 0.43
CA SER A 34 -3.31 -4.08 -0.99
C SER A 34 -3.81 -5.24 -1.84
N MET A 35 -3.72 -6.47 -1.32
CA MET A 35 -4.20 -7.67 -1.99
C MET A 35 -5.72 -7.68 -2.12
N ALA A 36 -6.44 -7.24 -1.08
CA ALA A 36 -7.89 -7.13 -1.13
C ALA A 36 -8.36 -6.14 -2.21
N ILE A 37 -7.67 -5.00 -2.33
CA ILE A 37 -7.96 -3.99 -3.37
C ILE A 37 -7.68 -4.55 -4.77
N LEU A 38 -6.54 -5.23 -4.96
CA LEU A 38 -6.20 -5.87 -6.24
C LEU A 38 -7.22 -6.95 -6.62
N ALA A 39 -7.60 -7.81 -5.67
CA ALA A 39 -8.63 -8.81 -5.88
C ALA A 39 -9.98 -8.16 -6.24
N GLY A 40 -10.35 -7.06 -5.57
CA GLY A 40 -11.55 -6.29 -5.88
C GLY A 40 -11.52 -5.70 -7.29
N SER A 41 -10.37 -5.20 -7.75
CA SER A 41 -10.20 -4.74 -9.14
C SER A 41 -10.49 -5.85 -10.15
N ILE A 42 -9.92 -7.03 -9.94
CA ILE A 42 -10.12 -8.18 -10.83
C ILE A 42 -11.58 -8.64 -10.77
N ALA A 43 -12.18 -8.65 -9.58
CA ALA A 43 -13.57 -9.03 -9.40
C ALA A 43 -14.53 -8.08 -10.15
N ILE A 44 -14.28 -6.77 -10.14
CA ILE A 44 -15.09 -5.81 -10.91
C ILE A 44 -15.00 -6.09 -12.41
N ASP A 45 -13.79 -6.33 -12.92
CA ASP A 45 -13.59 -6.64 -14.34
C ASP A 45 -14.30 -7.93 -14.78
N GLN A 46 -14.28 -8.96 -13.93
CA GLN A 46 -14.74 -10.30 -14.30
C GLN A 46 -16.21 -10.58 -13.92
N LEU A 47 -16.67 -10.12 -12.75
CA LEU A 47 -18.02 -10.44 -12.26
C LEU A 47 -19.05 -9.38 -12.64
N THR A 48 -18.62 -8.16 -13.02
CA THR A 48 -19.56 -7.05 -13.25
C THR A 48 -19.27 -6.29 -14.56
N PRO A 49 -19.26 -6.97 -15.71
CA PRO A 49 -18.98 -6.31 -16.99
C PRO A 49 -20.00 -5.20 -17.31
N ASP A 50 -21.27 -5.37 -16.93
CA ASP A 50 -22.32 -4.41 -17.30
C ASP A 50 -22.49 -3.25 -16.30
N ILE A 51 -21.60 -3.11 -15.31
CA ILE A 51 -21.71 -2.08 -14.27
C ILE A 51 -21.53 -0.65 -14.80
N ALA A 52 -20.76 -0.49 -15.88
CA ALA A 52 -20.43 0.79 -16.48
C ALA A 52 -19.98 0.58 -17.93
N PRO A 53 -19.98 1.64 -18.77
CA PRO A 53 -19.39 1.59 -20.09
C PRO A 53 -17.95 1.05 -20.03
N ALA A 54 -17.58 0.21 -21.01
CA ALA A 54 -16.27 -0.45 -21.08
C ALA A 54 -15.07 0.47 -20.74
N PRO A 55 -14.93 1.70 -21.30
CA PRO A 55 -13.80 2.56 -20.96
C PRO A 55 -13.78 3.02 -19.50
N VAL A 56 -14.95 3.28 -18.90
CA VAL A 56 -15.09 3.69 -17.49
C VAL A 56 -14.72 2.52 -16.57
N ARG A 57 -15.20 1.31 -16.87
CA ARG A 57 -14.89 0.09 -16.12
C ARG A 57 -13.39 -0.22 -16.15
N ILE A 58 -12.77 -0.14 -17.34
CA ILE A 58 -11.33 -0.38 -17.49
C ILE A 58 -10.52 0.66 -16.70
N ALA A 59 -10.88 1.94 -16.79
CA ALA A 59 -10.23 3.00 -16.02
C ALA A 59 -10.34 2.76 -14.51
N LEU A 60 -11.50 2.29 -14.04
CA LEU A 60 -11.73 1.94 -12.65
C LEU A 60 -10.85 0.79 -12.16
N CYS A 61 -10.79 -0.29 -12.93
CA CYS A 61 -9.92 -1.43 -12.62
C CYS A 61 -8.45 -1.02 -12.59
N LEU A 62 -7.98 -0.25 -13.58
CA LEU A 62 -6.61 0.26 -13.60
C LEU A 62 -6.30 1.15 -12.39
N ALA A 63 -7.23 2.02 -12.00
CA ALA A 63 -7.07 2.87 -10.82
C ALA A 63 -6.98 2.04 -9.54
N LEU A 64 -7.87 1.07 -9.34
CA LEU A 64 -7.84 0.17 -8.19
C LEU A 64 -6.55 -0.66 -8.14
N ALA A 65 -6.13 -1.21 -9.28
CA ALA A 65 -4.89 -1.96 -9.37
C ALA A 65 -3.67 -1.09 -9.01
N ALA A 66 -3.63 0.15 -9.52
CA ALA A 66 -2.57 1.11 -9.20
C ALA A 66 -2.54 1.47 -7.70
N ILE A 67 -3.71 1.68 -7.08
CA ILE A 67 -3.82 1.94 -5.64
C ILE A 67 -3.31 0.76 -4.82
N GLY A 68 -3.71 -0.47 -5.19
CA GLY A 68 -3.22 -1.69 -4.54
C GLY A 68 -1.70 -1.82 -4.64
N ALA A 69 -1.14 -1.62 -5.83
CA ALA A 69 0.31 -1.65 -6.04
C ALA A 69 1.04 -0.56 -5.22
N ALA A 70 0.50 0.66 -5.19
CA ALA A 70 1.06 1.77 -4.41
C ALA A 70 1.04 1.46 -2.90
N LEU A 71 -0.05 0.89 -2.37
CA LEU A 71 -0.13 0.47 -0.97
C LEU A 71 0.92 -0.59 -0.64
N ALA A 72 1.12 -1.58 -1.51
CA ALA A 72 2.13 -2.62 -1.31
C ALA A 72 3.54 -2.03 -1.28
N PHE A 73 3.84 -1.09 -2.18
CA PHE A 73 5.11 -0.39 -2.23
C PHE A 73 5.36 0.46 -0.98
N GLU A 74 4.38 1.25 -0.55
CA GLU A 74 4.47 2.06 0.68
C GLU A 74 4.60 1.21 1.93
N ALA A 75 3.93 0.05 1.99
CA ALA A 75 4.09 -0.89 3.09
C ALA A 75 5.56 -1.32 3.25
N TYR A 76 6.20 -1.70 2.14
CA TYR A 76 7.61 -2.09 2.14
C TYR A 76 8.54 -0.90 2.48
N ARG A 77 8.32 0.26 1.86
CA ARG A 77 9.12 1.46 2.10
C ARG A 77 9.07 1.87 3.57
N ARG A 78 7.87 1.90 4.16
CA ARG A 78 7.68 2.19 5.58
C ARG A 78 8.40 1.19 6.46
N TRP A 79 8.18 -0.11 6.22
CA TRP A 79 8.79 -1.15 7.04
C TRP A 79 10.32 -1.00 7.06
N SER A 80 10.93 -0.77 5.89
CA SER A 80 12.37 -0.54 5.75
C SER A 80 12.84 0.73 6.48
N LEU A 81 12.13 1.85 6.33
CA LEU A 81 12.48 3.12 7.00
C LEU A 81 12.40 3.01 8.53
N GLN A 82 11.36 2.36 9.06
CA GLN A 82 11.19 2.17 10.51
C GLN A 82 12.27 1.24 11.07
N GLU A 83 12.57 0.14 10.38
CA GLU A 83 13.63 -0.79 10.78
C GLU A 83 15.01 -0.11 10.78
N GLN A 84 15.29 0.74 9.77
CA GLN A 84 16.50 1.56 9.72
C GLN A 84 16.59 2.60 10.83
N ALA A 85 15.48 3.26 11.18
CA ALA A 85 15.43 4.24 12.26
C ALA A 85 15.68 3.58 13.62
N MET A 86 15.08 2.40 13.87
CA MET A 86 15.30 1.61 15.08
C MET A 86 16.77 1.19 15.22
N ARG A 87 17.40 0.71 14.14
CA ARG A 87 18.83 0.34 14.11
C ARG A 87 19.77 1.50 14.47
N LYS A 88 19.37 2.72 14.12
CA LYS A 88 20.14 3.95 14.36
C LYS A 88 19.74 4.66 15.66
N LYS A 89 18.87 4.06 16.49
CA LYS A 89 18.30 4.67 17.71
C LYS A 89 17.74 6.08 17.47
N ARG A 90 17.18 6.34 16.29
CA ARG A 90 16.55 7.61 15.90
C ARG A 90 15.05 7.59 16.18
N GLU A 91 14.47 8.77 16.34
CA GLU A 91 13.01 8.92 16.47
C GLU A 91 12.29 8.29 15.27
N LEU A 92 11.21 7.56 15.56
CA LEU A 92 10.41 6.88 14.54
C LEU A 92 9.67 7.95 13.70
N PRO A 93 9.87 8.03 12.38
CA PRO A 93 9.19 9.01 11.54
C PRO A 93 7.70 8.67 11.46
N HIS A 94 6.90 9.23 12.37
CA HIS A 94 5.49 8.88 12.58
C HIS A 94 4.50 9.74 11.77
N ALA A 95 4.88 10.95 11.33
CA ALA A 95 3.90 11.95 10.89
C ALA A 95 3.51 11.88 9.41
N TRP A 96 4.44 11.61 8.49
CA TRP A 96 4.18 11.79 7.05
C TRP A 96 3.33 10.67 6.42
N LEU A 97 3.31 9.50 7.07
CA LEU A 97 2.72 8.29 6.52
C LEU A 97 1.20 8.23 6.68
N LEU A 98 0.69 8.75 7.79
CA LEU A 98 -0.75 8.94 8.00
C LEU A 98 -1.30 9.88 6.93
N VAL A 99 -0.61 11.00 6.70
CA VAL A 99 -0.96 11.98 5.65
C VAL A 99 -0.93 11.35 4.26
N ALA A 100 0.11 10.57 3.93
CA ALA A 100 0.20 9.90 2.64
C ALA A 100 -0.97 8.92 2.39
N MET A 101 -1.35 8.12 3.40
CA MET A 101 -2.52 7.25 3.27
C MET A 101 -3.82 8.03 3.11
N THR A 102 -4.01 9.10 3.89
CA THR A 102 -5.20 9.95 3.79
C THR A 102 -5.33 10.51 2.39
N VAL A 103 -4.23 10.99 1.81
CA VAL A 103 -4.20 11.54 0.44
C VAL A 103 -4.52 10.47 -0.60
N VAL A 104 -3.93 9.27 -0.51
CA VAL A 104 -4.19 8.17 -1.45
C VAL A 104 -5.66 7.74 -1.42
N VAL A 105 -6.22 7.57 -0.21
CA VAL A 105 -7.63 7.18 -0.05
C VAL A 105 -8.57 8.29 -0.53
N ALA A 106 -8.26 9.55 -0.23
CA ALA A 106 -9.05 10.69 -0.71
C ALA A 106 -9.04 10.79 -2.23
N LEU A 107 -7.87 10.64 -2.87
CA LEU A 107 -7.74 10.61 -4.33
C LEU A 107 -8.52 9.47 -4.95
N ALA A 108 -8.41 8.25 -4.38
CA ALA A 108 -9.19 7.11 -4.83
C ALA A 108 -10.70 7.42 -4.79
N ALA A 109 -11.19 7.92 -3.64
CA ALA A 109 -12.59 8.28 -3.47
C ALA A 109 -13.07 9.36 -4.46
N LEU A 110 -12.24 10.37 -4.74
CA LEU A 110 -12.54 11.41 -5.72
C LEU A 110 -12.63 10.85 -7.14
N VAL A 111 -11.68 9.99 -7.54
CA VAL A 111 -11.70 9.32 -8.86
C VAL A 111 -12.96 8.46 -8.99
N PHE A 112 -13.30 7.68 -7.96
CA PHE A 112 -14.53 6.90 -7.92
C PHE A 112 -15.78 7.78 -8.07
N ALA A 113 -15.87 8.86 -7.29
CA ALA A 113 -17.01 9.77 -7.33
C ALA A 113 -17.17 10.42 -8.71
N ALA A 114 -16.07 10.87 -9.32
CA ALA A 114 -16.08 11.44 -10.66
C ALA A 114 -16.56 10.41 -11.70
N LEU A 115 -16.01 9.19 -11.69
CA LEU A 115 -16.41 8.14 -12.63
C LEU A 115 -17.90 7.79 -12.50
N ILE A 116 -18.44 7.72 -11.28
CA ILE A 116 -19.86 7.47 -11.04
C ILE A 116 -20.73 8.61 -11.56
N LEU A 117 -20.34 9.87 -11.30
CA LEU A 117 -21.06 11.05 -11.77
C LEU A 117 -21.10 11.17 -13.29
N PHE A 118 -19.99 10.88 -13.97
CA PHE A 118 -19.91 10.92 -15.44
C PHE A 118 -20.52 9.68 -16.12
N SER A 119 -20.74 8.59 -15.39
CA SER A 119 -21.36 7.35 -15.89
C SER A 119 -22.88 7.30 -15.70
N ARG A 120 -23.48 8.30 -15.05
CA ARG A 120 -24.93 8.49 -14.97
C ARG A 120 -25.41 9.46 -16.05
#